data_AF-A0AAN8BC13-F1
#
_entry.id   AF-A0AAN8BC13-F1
#
_cell.length_a   1.000
_cell.length_b   1.000
_cell.length_c   1.000
_cell.angle_alpha   90.00
_cell.angle_beta   90.00
_cell.angle_gamma   90.00
#
_symmetry.space_group_name_H-M   'P 1'
#
loop_
_entity.id
_entity.type
_entity.pdbx_description
1 polymer ?
#
loop_
_entity_poly.entity_id
_entity_poly.type
_entity_poly.pdbx_seq_one_letter_code
_entity_poly.pdbx_strand_id
1 'polypeptide(L)'
;MFHTPIVPFARKRSRPVEAAVPRHDVVKFKDVRLYLVERKMGCSRRNFLTQLARSKGFIVDDNLSDEVTHVVSEDSRASCLWKWLKECALKNLPGVNVLDISWFTESMREGRPVAVETKHLIQIPLPTEGSPLTPVATVSRYACQRRTTLENHNKTFTDAFEVLAESYEFNNMEGPCLAFRRATSVLKSLPWAVRCLGATQDLPCLGQHTKKVIEEVLQCGRSFEVEELLSDERYQTFKLFTSVFGVGPKTAEKWFCRGAALIQ
;
A
#
# COMPACT_ATOMS: atom_id res chain seq x y z
N MET A 1 -40.73 59.80 3.88
CA MET A 1 -39.99 58.67 4.48
C MET A 1 -40.22 57.46 3.59
N PHE A 2 -39.13 56.84 3.17
CA PHE A 2 -39.01 56.08 1.92
C PHE A 2 -39.66 54.70 1.99
N HIS A 3 -40.49 54.38 1.00
CA HIS A 3 -40.97 53.02 0.72
C HIS A 3 -39.87 52.25 -0.01
N THR A 4 -39.38 51.17 0.60
CA THR A 4 -38.46 50.22 -0.04
C THR A 4 -39.26 49.04 -0.60
N PRO A 5 -39.20 48.75 -1.90
CA PRO A 5 -39.83 47.57 -2.47
C PRO A 5 -38.95 46.32 -2.31
N ILE A 6 -39.60 45.22 -1.93
CA ILE A 6 -39.06 43.87 -1.80
C ILE A 6 -38.83 43.30 -3.22
N VAL A 7 -37.58 42.93 -3.53
CA VAL A 7 -37.21 42.27 -4.79
C VAL A 7 -37.44 40.75 -4.65
N PRO A 8 -38.18 40.08 -5.54
CA PRO A 8 -38.34 38.62 -5.48
C PRO A 8 -37.10 37.88 -5.96
N PHE A 9 -36.78 36.80 -5.25
CA PHE A 9 -35.75 35.81 -5.57
C PHE A 9 -35.78 35.37 -7.05
N ALA A 10 -34.62 35.46 -7.70
CA ALA A 10 -34.40 34.93 -9.04
C ALA A 10 -34.65 33.41 -9.05
N ARG A 11 -35.68 32.99 -9.80
CA ARG A 11 -35.94 31.58 -10.13
C ARG A 11 -34.75 31.02 -10.90
N LYS A 12 -34.00 30.11 -10.27
CA LYS A 12 -32.99 29.28 -10.94
C LYS A 12 -33.73 28.44 -11.99
N ARG A 13 -33.48 28.72 -13.28
CA ARG A 13 -34.04 27.98 -14.43
C ARG A 13 -33.89 26.48 -14.22
N SER A 14 -35.00 25.76 -14.13
CA SER A 14 -35.07 24.32 -14.28
C SER A 14 -34.65 23.97 -15.71
N ARG A 15 -33.61 23.13 -15.84
CA ARG A 15 -33.29 22.48 -17.12
C ARG A 15 -34.35 21.41 -17.41
N PRO A 16 -34.68 21.15 -18.68
CA PRO A 16 -35.73 20.19 -19.04
C PRO A 16 -35.38 18.81 -18.50
N VAL A 17 -36.36 18.18 -17.84
CA VAL A 17 -36.36 16.74 -17.56
C VAL A 17 -36.52 16.05 -18.91
N GLU A 18 -35.38 15.74 -19.54
CA GLU A 18 -35.37 14.91 -20.72
C GLU A 18 -35.63 13.48 -20.27
N ALA A 19 -36.78 12.96 -20.68
CA ALA A 19 -37.28 11.65 -20.33
C ALA A 19 -36.21 10.58 -20.62
N ALA A 20 -35.80 9.86 -19.57
CA ALA A 20 -34.95 8.69 -19.69
C ALA A 20 -35.73 7.59 -20.42
N VAL A 21 -35.64 7.58 -21.74
CA VAL A 21 -36.03 6.44 -22.58
C VAL A 21 -35.11 5.27 -22.19
N PRO A 22 -35.64 4.09 -21.83
CA PRO A 22 -34.82 2.92 -21.58
C PRO A 22 -34.18 2.51 -22.91
N ARG A 23 -32.95 2.98 -23.13
CA ARG A 23 -32.16 2.50 -24.26
C ARG A 23 -31.86 1.04 -23.95
N HIS A 24 -32.47 0.13 -24.70
CA HIS A 24 -32.06 -1.26 -24.71
C HIS A 24 -30.55 -1.30 -24.91
N ASP A 25 -29.82 -1.70 -23.86
CA ASP A 25 -28.38 -1.90 -23.90
C ASP A 25 -28.10 -3.06 -24.86
N VAL A 26 -27.97 -2.74 -26.16
CA VAL A 26 -27.57 -3.72 -27.16
C VAL A 26 -26.12 -4.08 -26.83
N VAL A 27 -25.95 -5.25 -26.21
CA VAL A 27 -24.65 -5.83 -25.92
C VAL A 27 -23.96 -6.13 -27.25
N LYS A 28 -22.91 -5.36 -27.57
CA LYS A 28 -22.15 -5.48 -28.81
C LYS A 28 -20.95 -6.42 -28.67
N PHE A 29 -20.36 -6.47 -27.48
CA PHE A 29 -19.10 -7.19 -27.24
C PHE A 29 -19.32 -8.33 -26.24
N LYS A 30 -19.76 -9.49 -26.73
CA LYS A 30 -20.04 -10.68 -25.90
C LYS A 30 -18.78 -11.35 -25.36
N ASP A 31 -17.66 -11.17 -26.06
CA ASP A 31 -16.38 -11.78 -25.73
C ASP A 31 -15.61 -11.02 -24.64
N VAL A 32 -16.09 -9.82 -24.25
CA VAL A 32 -15.44 -8.95 -23.27
C VAL A 32 -16.41 -8.59 -22.15
N ARG A 33 -16.23 -9.26 -21.01
CA ARG A 33 -16.92 -8.99 -19.75
C ARG A 33 -15.99 -8.30 -18.77
N LEU A 34 -16.41 -7.12 -18.33
CA LEU A 34 -15.65 -6.23 -17.47
C LEU A 34 -16.08 -6.33 -16.01
N TYR A 35 -15.11 -6.26 -15.12
CA TYR A 35 -15.32 -5.97 -13.70
C TYR A 35 -14.48 -4.76 -13.29
N LEU A 36 -15.11 -3.77 -12.68
CA LEU A 36 -14.45 -2.53 -12.24
C LEU A 36 -14.17 -2.59 -10.72
N VAL A 37 -12.89 -2.56 -10.35
CA VAL A 37 -12.46 -2.69 -8.94
C VAL A 37 -12.70 -1.39 -8.18
N GLU A 38 -13.58 -1.44 -7.16
CA GLU A 38 -14.03 -0.24 -6.44
C GLU A 38 -12.96 0.39 -5.51
N ARG A 39 -11.97 -0.37 -5.02
CA ARG A 39 -11.11 0.00 -3.88
C ARG A 39 -10.57 1.44 -3.87
N LYS A 40 -9.87 1.87 -4.92
CA LYS A 40 -9.32 3.23 -5.06
C LYS A 40 -10.16 4.15 -5.95
N MET A 41 -11.14 3.57 -6.64
CA MET A 41 -12.02 4.24 -7.59
C MET A 41 -13.22 4.90 -6.89
N GLY A 42 -13.80 4.23 -5.88
CA GLY A 42 -15.00 4.65 -5.17
C GLY A 42 -16.32 4.38 -5.93
N CYS A 43 -17.41 4.16 -5.19
CA CYS A 43 -18.72 3.77 -5.73
C CYS A 43 -19.25 4.71 -6.82
N SER A 44 -19.19 6.03 -6.61
CA SER A 44 -19.70 7.02 -7.57
C SER A 44 -18.99 6.94 -8.93
N ARG A 45 -17.67 6.81 -8.91
CA ARG A 45 -16.85 6.72 -10.12
C ARG A 45 -17.03 5.37 -10.80
N ARG A 46 -17.08 4.28 -10.04
CA ARG A 46 -17.41 2.95 -10.57
C ARG A 46 -18.73 2.98 -11.33
N ASN A 47 -19.78 3.52 -10.71
CA ASN A 47 -21.11 3.58 -11.33
C ASN A 47 -21.12 4.41 -12.62
N PHE A 48 -20.41 5.53 -12.65
CA PHE A 48 -20.24 6.34 -13.85
C PHE A 48 -19.56 5.55 -14.98
N LEU A 49 -18.45 4.87 -14.68
CA LEU A 49 -17.71 4.07 -15.65
C LEU A 49 -18.52 2.86 -16.13
N THR A 50 -19.28 2.20 -15.24
CA THR A 50 -20.22 1.13 -15.59
C THR A 50 -21.26 1.61 -16.58
N GLN A 51 -21.90 2.76 -16.33
CA GLN A 51 -22.90 3.34 -17.23
C GLN A 51 -22.27 3.71 -18.59
N LEU A 52 -21.06 4.29 -18.57
CA LEU A 52 -20.34 4.63 -19.79
C LEU A 52 -20.06 3.39 -20.65
N ALA A 53 -19.54 2.33 -20.04
CA ALA A 53 -19.25 1.07 -20.73
C ALA A 53 -20.51 0.39 -21.29
N ARG A 54 -21.59 0.31 -20.49
CA ARG A 54 -22.88 -0.25 -20.95
C ARG A 54 -23.45 0.54 -22.11
N SER A 55 -23.39 1.88 -22.06
CA SER A 55 -23.84 2.75 -23.16
C SER A 55 -23.05 2.56 -24.47
N LYS A 56 -21.82 2.05 -24.38
CA LYS A 56 -20.96 1.71 -25.52
C LYS A 56 -21.11 0.24 -25.96
N GLY A 57 -21.92 -0.55 -25.27
CA GLY A 57 -22.24 -1.93 -25.61
C GLY A 57 -21.32 -2.98 -24.97
N PHE A 58 -20.56 -2.62 -23.93
CA PHE A 58 -19.77 -3.56 -23.13
C PHE A 58 -20.64 -4.22 -22.05
N ILE A 59 -20.30 -5.46 -21.70
CA ILE A 59 -20.86 -6.13 -20.53
C ILE A 59 -20.02 -5.76 -19.32
N VAL A 60 -20.68 -5.26 -18.26
CA VAL A 60 -20.02 -4.95 -16.98
C VAL A 60 -20.76 -5.69 -15.88
N ASP A 61 -20.06 -6.62 -15.24
CA ASP A 61 -20.56 -7.39 -14.10
C ASP A 61 -20.34 -6.60 -12.81
N ASP A 62 -21.37 -6.53 -11.97
CA ASP A 62 -21.31 -5.81 -10.69
C ASP A 62 -20.55 -6.61 -9.61
N ASN A 63 -20.42 -7.92 -9.81
CA ASN A 63 -19.69 -8.84 -8.93
C ASN A 63 -18.59 -9.58 -9.72
N LEU A 64 -17.49 -9.89 -9.03
CA LEU A 64 -16.42 -10.70 -9.61
C LEU A 64 -16.93 -12.15 -9.75
N SER A 65 -17.01 -12.66 -10.98
CA SER A 65 -17.48 -14.01 -11.31
C SER A 65 -16.48 -14.71 -12.23
N ASP A 66 -16.62 -16.04 -12.38
CA ASP A 66 -15.78 -16.84 -13.29
C ASP A 66 -16.02 -16.51 -14.78
N GLU A 67 -17.05 -15.72 -15.11
CA GLU A 67 -17.36 -15.26 -16.48
C GLU A 67 -16.63 -13.96 -16.83
N VAL A 68 -15.98 -13.30 -15.86
CA VAL A 68 -15.26 -12.04 -16.08
C VAL A 68 -13.97 -12.30 -16.84
N THR A 69 -13.81 -11.62 -17.97
CA THR A 69 -12.61 -11.73 -18.83
C THR A 69 -11.59 -10.63 -18.57
N HIS A 70 -12.05 -9.45 -18.13
CA HIS A 70 -11.23 -8.24 -17.99
C HIS A 70 -11.54 -7.57 -16.64
N VAL A 71 -10.55 -7.51 -15.75
CA VAL A 71 -10.63 -6.82 -14.47
C VAL A 71 -9.89 -5.49 -14.59
N VAL A 72 -10.59 -4.37 -14.46
CA VAL A 72 -9.98 -3.04 -14.57
C VAL A 72 -9.84 -2.43 -13.18
N SER A 73 -8.64 -1.96 -12.86
CA SER A 73 -8.35 -1.25 -11.61
C SER A 73 -7.73 0.12 -11.86
N GLU A 74 -8.00 1.05 -10.95
CA GLU A 74 -7.27 2.33 -10.84
C GLU A 74 -6.11 2.26 -9.84
N ASP A 75 -5.98 1.15 -9.10
CA ASP A 75 -4.84 0.95 -8.21
C ASP A 75 -3.65 0.42 -9.02
N SER A 76 -2.62 1.24 -9.16
CA SER A 76 -1.36 0.88 -9.82
C SER A 76 -0.52 -0.10 -9.00
N ARG A 77 -0.90 -0.43 -7.75
CA ARG A 77 -0.18 -1.37 -6.90
C ARG A 77 -0.60 -2.81 -7.17
N ALA A 78 0.08 -3.43 -8.13
CA ALA A 78 -0.09 -4.82 -8.51
C ALA A 78 -0.16 -5.80 -7.30
N SER A 79 0.75 -5.70 -6.33
CA SER A 79 0.86 -6.68 -5.23
C SER A 79 -0.39 -6.79 -4.35
N CYS A 80 -1.02 -5.66 -4.00
CA CYS A 80 -2.25 -5.65 -3.20
C CYS A 80 -3.47 -6.09 -3.99
N LEU A 81 -3.53 -5.75 -5.29
CA LEU A 81 -4.62 -6.15 -6.17
C LEU A 81 -4.60 -7.66 -6.41
N TRP A 82 -3.43 -8.22 -6.74
CA TRP A 82 -3.27 -9.65 -7.00
C TRP A 82 -3.48 -10.52 -5.76
N LYS A 83 -3.10 -10.05 -4.56
CA LYS A 83 -3.42 -10.75 -3.30
C LYS A 83 -4.94 -10.84 -3.09
N TRP A 84 -5.64 -9.73 -3.26
CA TRP A 84 -7.11 -9.68 -3.13
C TRP A 84 -7.80 -10.55 -4.17
N LEU A 85 -7.36 -10.53 -5.44
CA LEU A 85 -7.91 -11.39 -6.50
C LEU A 85 -7.73 -12.89 -6.19
N LYS A 86 -6.60 -13.28 -5.59
CA LYS A 86 -6.36 -14.66 -5.14
C LYS A 86 -7.28 -15.07 -3.98
N GLU A 87 -7.52 -14.15 -3.04
CA GLU A 87 -8.43 -14.37 -1.90
C GLU A 87 -9.91 -14.47 -2.35
N CYS A 88 -10.28 -13.79 -3.44
CA CYS A 88 -11.62 -13.88 -4.03
C CYS A 88 -11.88 -15.17 -4.85
N ALA A 89 -10.93 -16.12 -4.87
CA ALA A 89 -11.10 -17.49 -5.38
C ALA A 89 -11.56 -17.60 -6.85
N LEU A 90 -11.04 -16.75 -7.76
CA LEU A 90 -11.19 -16.99 -9.20
C LEU A 90 -10.51 -18.30 -9.59
N LYS A 91 -11.28 -19.30 -10.04
CA LYS A 91 -10.73 -20.58 -10.50
C LYS A 91 -9.96 -20.44 -11.82
N ASN A 92 -10.27 -19.38 -12.58
CA ASN A 92 -9.74 -19.11 -13.92
C ASN A 92 -8.74 -17.94 -13.98
N LEU A 93 -8.00 -17.66 -12.91
CA LEU A 93 -6.95 -16.62 -12.88
C LEU A 93 -6.01 -16.57 -14.12
N PRO A 94 -5.55 -17.69 -14.73
CA PRO A 94 -4.65 -17.61 -15.89
C PRO A 94 -5.30 -17.11 -17.18
N GLY A 95 -6.64 -17.01 -17.26
CA GLY A 95 -7.37 -16.54 -18.44
C GLY A 95 -7.93 -15.11 -18.32
N VAL A 96 -7.77 -14.45 -17.16
CA VAL A 96 -8.35 -13.13 -16.88
C VAL A 96 -7.30 -12.03 -17.08
N ASN A 97 -7.64 -11.04 -17.89
CA ASN A 97 -6.79 -9.86 -18.11
C ASN A 97 -6.99 -8.86 -16.97
N VAL A 98 -5.98 -8.65 -16.13
CA VAL A 98 -5.99 -7.61 -15.10
C VAL A 98 -5.32 -6.35 -15.64
N LEU A 99 -6.09 -5.28 -15.76
CA LEU A 99 -5.77 -4.11 -16.56
C LEU A 99 -5.82 -2.83 -15.73
N ASP A 100 -4.97 -1.90 -16.11
CA ASP A 100 -4.99 -0.53 -15.63
C ASP A 100 -6.14 0.25 -16.30
N ILE A 101 -6.59 1.32 -15.64
CA ILE A 101 -7.65 2.20 -16.12
C ILE A 101 -7.34 2.85 -17.48
N SER A 102 -6.06 2.94 -17.85
CA SER A 102 -5.61 3.39 -19.18
C SER A 102 -6.27 2.60 -20.31
N TRP A 103 -6.31 1.26 -20.24
CA TRP A 103 -6.95 0.42 -21.26
C TRP A 103 -8.44 0.72 -21.40
N PHE A 104 -9.12 0.90 -20.27
CA PHE A 104 -10.55 1.21 -20.26
C PHE A 104 -10.78 2.56 -20.93
N THR A 105 -9.95 3.56 -20.62
CA THR A 105 -10.05 4.90 -21.18
C THR A 105 -9.80 4.89 -22.70
N GLU A 106 -8.81 4.12 -23.17
CA GLU A 106 -8.53 3.92 -24.59
C GLU A 106 -9.70 3.20 -25.30
N SER A 107 -10.25 2.15 -24.69
CA SER A 107 -11.40 1.41 -25.24
C SER A 107 -12.68 2.24 -25.33
N MET A 108 -12.92 3.13 -24.36
CA MET A 108 -14.05 4.06 -24.43
C MET A 108 -13.87 5.14 -25.49
N ARG A 109 -12.63 5.58 -25.74
CA ARG A 109 -12.28 6.54 -26.81
C ARG A 109 -12.54 5.94 -28.20
N GLU A 110 -12.09 4.70 -28.41
CA GLU A 110 -12.26 3.97 -29.68
C GLU A 110 -13.67 3.38 -29.85
N GLY A 111 -14.47 3.34 -28.77
CA GLY A 111 -15.83 2.78 -28.78
C GLY A 111 -15.89 1.27 -28.97
N ARG A 112 -14.76 0.58 -28.83
CA ARG A 112 -14.60 -0.88 -28.93
C ARG A 112 -13.47 -1.35 -28.01
N PRO A 113 -13.46 -2.62 -27.57
CA PRO A 113 -12.34 -3.16 -26.80
C PRO A 113 -11.04 -3.05 -27.60
N VAL A 114 -10.07 -2.31 -27.09
CA VAL A 114 -8.74 -2.21 -27.70
C VAL A 114 -7.96 -3.48 -27.39
N ALA A 115 -7.04 -3.89 -28.27
CA ALA A 115 -6.16 -5.02 -28.00
C ALA A 115 -5.40 -4.80 -26.68
N VAL A 116 -5.33 -5.85 -25.86
CA VAL A 116 -4.58 -5.78 -24.61
C VAL A 116 -3.09 -5.74 -24.97
N GLU A 117 -2.42 -4.67 -24.54
CA GLU A 117 -0.99 -4.44 -24.77
C GLU A 117 -0.24 -4.52 -23.44
N THR A 118 1.07 -4.69 -23.47
CA THR A 118 1.89 -4.79 -22.25
C THR A 118 1.82 -3.54 -21.37
N LYS A 119 1.57 -2.36 -21.95
CA LYS A 119 1.36 -1.08 -21.25
C LYS A 119 0.04 -1.04 -20.46
N HIS A 120 -0.93 -1.88 -20.83
CA HIS A 120 -2.27 -1.94 -20.26
C HIS A 120 -2.38 -2.91 -19.08
N LEU A 121 -1.43 -3.82 -18.94
CA LEU A 121 -1.48 -4.91 -17.96
C LEU A 121 -0.93 -4.46 -16.61
N ILE A 122 -1.70 -4.70 -15.55
CA ILE A 122 -1.17 -4.65 -14.18
C ILE A 122 -0.45 -5.96 -13.95
N GLN A 123 0.85 -5.97 -14.23
CA GLN A 123 1.68 -7.18 -14.18
C GLN A 123 1.53 -7.90 -12.85
N ILE A 124 1.32 -9.22 -12.90
CA ILE A 124 1.50 -10.10 -11.75
C ILE A 124 2.91 -9.84 -11.22
N PRO A 125 3.12 -9.65 -9.90
CA PRO A 125 4.46 -9.81 -9.35
C PRO A 125 4.82 -11.30 -9.45
N LEU A 126 5.18 -11.73 -10.66
CA LEU A 126 5.82 -13.00 -10.94
C LEU A 126 7.33 -12.73 -10.85
N PRO A 127 8.13 -13.63 -10.25
CA PRO A 127 9.57 -13.43 -10.15
C PRO A 127 10.13 -13.29 -11.56
N THR A 128 10.77 -12.17 -11.85
CA THR A 128 11.41 -11.91 -13.13
C THR A 128 12.53 -12.92 -13.34
N GLU A 129 12.27 -13.98 -14.10
CA GLU A 129 13.32 -14.75 -14.77
C GLU A 129 13.72 -14.01 -16.05
N GLY A 130 14.97 -13.53 -16.08
CA GLY A 130 15.50 -12.77 -17.21
C GLY A 130 16.86 -12.14 -16.97
N SER A 131 17.77 -12.83 -16.27
CA SER A 131 19.23 -12.59 -16.26
C SER A 131 19.91 -13.79 -15.57
N PRO A 132 21.15 -14.18 -15.93
CA PRO A 132 21.70 -15.49 -15.58
C PRO A 132 21.71 -15.75 -14.08
N LEU A 133 21.08 -16.87 -13.71
CA LEU A 133 21.22 -17.65 -12.48
C LEU A 133 22.35 -17.17 -11.55
N THR A 134 22.06 -16.22 -10.68
CA THR A 134 22.55 -16.31 -9.30
C THR A 134 21.44 -16.96 -8.49
N PRO A 135 21.71 -18.03 -7.73
CA PRO A 135 20.69 -18.67 -6.92
C PRO A 135 20.06 -17.59 -6.05
N VAL A 136 18.73 -17.59 -5.94
CA VAL A 136 18.01 -16.78 -4.95
C VAL A 136 18.66 -17.09 -3.62
N ALA A 137 19.60 -16.25 -3.21
CA ALA A 137 20.46 -16.52 -2.09
C ALA A 137 19.56 -16.39 -0.89
N THR A 138 19.13 -17.54 -0.36
CA THR A 138 18.40 -17.63 0.90
C THR A 138 19.14 -16.74 1.88
N VAL A 139 18.51 -15.64 2.28
CA VAL A 139 19.16 -14.63 3.10
C VAL A 139 19.56 -15.31 4.39
N SER A 140 20.87 -15.39 4.67
CA SER A 140 21.33 -16.10 5.87
C SER A 140 20.82 -15.41 7.13
N ARG A 141 20.57 -16.19 8.18
CA ARG A 141 20.29 -15.68 9.54
C ARG A 141 21.43 -14.79 10.06
N TYR A 142 22.67 -15.14 9.77
CA TYR A 142 23.85 -14.53 10.39
C TYR A 142 24.37 -13.37 9.54
N ALA A 143 24.58 -12.21 10.17
CA ALA A 143 25.04 -11.01 9.47
C ALA A 143 26.40 -11.20 8.78
N CYS A 144 27.32 -11.96 9.37
CA CYS A 144 28.64 -12.26 8.80
C CYS A 144 28.59 -13.11 7.52
N GLN A 145 27.46 -13.76 7.23
CA GLN A 145 27.24 -14.57 6.02
C GLN A 145 26.47 -13.80 4.95
N ARG A 146 26.28 -12.48 5.13
CA ARG A 146 25.58 -11.61 4.19
C ARG A 146 26.48 -10.46 3.77
N ARG A 147 26.28 -9.98 2.55
CA ARG A 147 26.84 -8.70 2.11
C ARG A 147 25.82 -7.61 2.44
N THR A 148 26.24 -6.60 3.19
CA THR A 148 25.43 -5.42 3.50
C THR A 148 26.12 -4.21 2.90
N THR A 149 25.52 -3.62 1.87
CA THR A 149 26.02 -2.39 1.24
C THR A 149 25.70 -1.17 2.10
N LEU A 150 26.37 -0.05 1.82
CA LEU A 150 26.04 1.24 2.47
C LEU A 150 24.66 1.75 2.03
N GLU A 151 24.26 1.44 0.79
CA GLU A 151 22.94 1.79 0.27
C GLU A 151 21.87 0.87 0.89
N ASN A 152 20.88 1.50 1.52
CA ASN A 152 19.76 0.84 2.17
C ASN A 152 18.46 1.18 1.45
N HIS A 153 17.87 0.19 0.79
CA HIS A 153 16.60 0.31 0.06
C HIS A 153 15.37 0.34 0.99
N ASN A 154 15.54 -0.04 2.25
CA ASN A 154 14.47 -0.29 3.21
C ASN A 154 14.49 0.69 4.39
N LYS A 155 14.99 1.92 4.19
CA LYS A 155 15.18 2.94 5.24
C LYS A 155 13.96 3.13 6.13
N THR A 156 12.78 3.29 5.53
CA THR A 156 11.55 3.51 6.30
C THR A 156 11.29 2.41 7.34
N PHE A 157 11.59 1.15 7.02
CA PHE A 157 11.43 0.04 7.96
C PHE A 157 12.59 -0.04 8.95
N THR A 158 13.82 0.16 8.48
CA THR A 158 15.00 0.06 9.35
C THR A 158 15.04 1.16 10.38
N ASP A 159 14.66 2.39 10.01
CA ASP A 159 14.64 3.54 10.91
C ASP A 159 13.56 3.34 12.00
N ALA A 160 12.39 2.80 11.62
CA ALA A 160 11.34 2.41 12.57
C ALA A 160 11.82 1.32 13.54
N PHE A 161 12.48 0.27 13.02
CA PHE A 161 13.00 -0.82 13.85
C PHE A 161 14.15 -0.38 14.78
N GLU A 162 14.96 0.58 14.36
CA GLU A 162 16.02 1.16 15.19
C GLU A 162 15.44 1.90 16.38
N VAL A 163 14.42 2.74 16.16
CA VAL A 163 13.71 3.44 17.25
C VAL A 163 13.09 2.45 18.24
N LEU A 164 12.42 1.41 17.75
CA LEU A 164 11.87 0.37 18.62
C LEU A 164 12.98 -0.34 19.40
N ALA A 165 14.07 -0.74 18.73
CA ALA A 165 15.20 -1.39 19.37
C ALA A 165 15.86 -0.53 20.47
N GLU A 166 16.02 0.78 20.23
CA GLU A 166 16.52 1.75 21.22
C GLU A 166 15.60 1.81 22.45
N SER A 167 14.28 1.89 22.24
CA SER A 167 13.33 1.89 23.36
C SER A 167 13.38 0.60 24.18
N TYR A 168 13.44 -0.56 23.53
CA TYR A 168 13.58 -1.83 24.25
C TYR A 168 14.91 -1.90 25.02
N GLU A 169 15.99 -1.31 24.50
CA GLU A 169 17.27 -1.19 25.22
C GLU A 169 17.16 -0.29 26.46
N PHE A 170 16.49 0.86 26.35
CA PHE A 170 16.24 1.75 27.49
C PHE A 170 15.36 1.12 28.58
N ASN A 171 14.49 0.19 28.18
CA ASN A 171 13.65 -0.57 29.10
C ASN A 171 14.30 -1.88 29.59
N ASN A 172 15.59 -2.11 29.33
CA ASN A 172 16.34 -3.33 29.68
C ASN A 172 15.70 -4.62 29.14
N MET A 173 14.96 -4.54 28.02
CA MET A 173 14.34 -5.67 27.34
C MET A 173 15.23 -6.18 26.19
N GLU A 174 16.26 -6.96 26.53
CA GLU A 174 17.26 -7.43 25.57
C GLU A 174 16.70 -8.30 24.43
N GLY A 175 15.70 -9.15 24.73
CA GLY A 175 15.13 -10.09 23.76
C GLY A 175 14.49 -9.37 22.55
N PRO A 176 13.46 -8.54 22.76
CA PRO A 176 12.85 -7.73 21.71
C PRO A 176 13.85 -6.77 21.04
N CYS A 177 14.75 -6.14 21.81
CA CYS A 177 15.80 -5.28 21.27
C CYS A 177 16.66 -6.03 20.23
N LEU A 178 17.15 -7.21 20.59
CA LEU A 178 17.97 -8.04 19.70
C LEU A 178 17.17 -8.53 18.48
N ALA A 179 15.88 -8.84 18.65
CA ALA A 179 15.01 -9.23 17.55
C ALA A 179 14.89 -8.11 16.50
N PHE A 180 14.61 -6.88 16.92
CA PHE A 180 14.54 -5.72 16.03
C PHE A 180 15.90 -5.38 15.40
N ARG A 181 17.01 -5.47 16.15
CA ARG A 181 18.36 -5.28 15.59
C ARG A 181 18.69 -6.33 14.51
N ARG A 182 18.34 -7.59 14.73
CA ARG A 182 18.51 -8.67 13.74
C ARG A 182 17.64 -8.45 12.51
N ALA A 183 16.38 -8.09 12.69
CA ALA A 183 15.45 -7.75 11.61
C ALA A 183 15.96 -6.57 10.77
N THR A 184 16.41 -5.51 11.43
CA THR A 184 17.05 -4.34 10.79
C THR A 184 18.24 -4.76 9.94
N SER A 185 19.13 -5.60 10.49
CA SER A 185 20.30 -6.09 9.77
C SER A 185 19.93 -6.91 8.53
N VAL A 186 18.86 -7.71 8.59
CA VAL A 186 18.34 -8.47 7.43
C VAL A 186 17.87 -7.49 6.35
N LEU A 187 17.02 -6.53 6.70
CA LEU A 187 16.45 -5.59 5.74
C LEU A 187 17.49 -4.67 5.10
N LYS A 188 18.53 -4.26 5.84
CA LYS A 188 19.68 -3.50 5.30
C LYS A 188 20.49 -4.28 4.26
N SER A 189 20.53 -5.61 4.38
CA SER A 189 21.29 -6.46 3.44
C SER A 189 20.55 -6.75 2.13
N LEU A 190 19.27 -6.37 2.02
CA LEU A 190 18.48 -6.65 0.82
C LEU A 190 18.86 -5.71 -0.34
N PRO A 191 19.10 -6.25 -1.54
CA PRO A 191 19.41 -5.45 -2.72
C PRO A 191 18.15 -4.81 -3.35
N TRP A 192 16.99 -4.94 -2.71
CA TRP A 192 15.70 -4.45 -3.21
C TRP A 192 14.84 -3.91 -2.05
N ALA A 193 13.89 -3.03 -2.40
CA ALA A 193 12.95 -2.44 -1.46
C ALA A 193 11.72 -3.35 -1.25
N VAL A 194 11.34 -3.59 0.00
CA VAL A 194 10.15 -4.36 0.36
C VAL A 194 8.90 -3.57 -0.02
N ARG A 195 8.08 -4.10 -0.94
CA ARG A 195 6.84 -3.47 -1.42
C ARG A 195 5.56 -4.17 -0.96
N CYS A 196 5.68 -5.38 -0.41
CA CYS A 196 4.55 -6.14 0.09
C CYS A 196 4.98 -7.06 1.23
N LEU A 197 4.02 -7.45 2.07
CA LEU A 197 4.29 -8.32 3.21
C LEU A 197 4.76 -9.72 2.76
N GLY A 198 4.27 -10.22 1.62
CA GLY A 198 4.65 -11.53 1.08
C GLY A 198 6.15 -11.66 0.80
N ALA A 199 6.81 -10.57 0.40
CA ALA A 199 8.26 -10.54 0.16
C ALA A 199 9.08 -10.78 1.44
N THR A 200 8.46 -10.71 2.61
CA THR A 200 9.12 -10.92 3.91
C THR A 200 8.89 -12.32 4.49
N GLN A 201 8.16 -13.19 3.78
CA GLN A 201 7.78 -14.50 4.28
C GLN A 201 8.98 -15.43 4.48
N ASP A 202 9.93 -15.41 3.56
CA ASP A 202 11.12 -16.27 3.56
C ASP A 202 12.34 -15.66 4.26
N LEU A 203 12.20 -14.44 4.79
CA LEU A 203 13.31 -13.74 5.43
C LEU A 203 13.50 -14.22 6.88
N PRO A 204 14.75 -14.52 7.30
CA PRO A 204 15.02 -14.91 8.67
C PRO A 204 14.83 -13.71 9.62
N CYS A 205 14.68 -14.02 10.91
CA CYS A 205 14.63 -13.02 11.99
C CYS A 205 13.46 -12.03 11.93
N LEU A 206 12.47 -12.26 11.06
CA LEU A 206 11.21 -11.51 11.04
C LEU A 206 10.12 -12.29 11.79
N GLY A 207 9.89 -11.90 13.04
CA GLY A 207 8.80 -12.40 13.87
C GLY A 207 7.47 -11.70 13.59
N GLN A 208 6.42 -12.11 14.32
CA GLN A 208 5.07 -11.57 14.15
C GLN A 208 5.01 -10.05 14.37
N HIS A 209 5.68 -9.54 15.40
CA HIS A 209 5.66 -8.12 15.74
C HIS A 209 6.38 -7.26 14.69
N THR A 210 7.57 -7.67 14.23
CA THR A 210 8.26 -7.02 13.10
C THR A 210 7.42 -7.04 11.81
N LYS A 211 6.71 -8.14 11.53
CA LYS A 211 5.81 -8.23 10.36
C LYS A 211 4.63 -7.28 10.47
N LYS A 212 4.05 -7.13 11.66
CA LYS A 212 2.97 -6.16 11.94
C LYS A 212 3.44 -4.73 11.65
N VAL A 213 4.60 -4.33 12.16
CA VAL A 213 5.17 -2.99 11.92
C VAL A 213 5.46 -2.76 10.43
N ILE A 214 5.99 -3.77 9.71
CA ILE A 214 6.18 -3.69 8.25
C ILE A 214 4.84 -3.49 7.53
N GLU A 215 3.80 -4.23 7.92
CA GLU A 215 2.47 -4.10 7.34
C GLU A 215 1.88 -2.71 7.57
N GLU A 216 1.97 -2.17 8.78
CA GLU A 216 1.54 -0.80 9.10
C GLU A 216 2.28 0.24 8.26
N VAL A 217 3.60 0.16 8.18
CA VAL A 217 4.42 1.07 7.37
C VAL A 217 4.08 0.94 5.88
N LEU A 218 3.77 -0.26 5.38
CA LEU A 218 3.34 -0.45 3.99
C LEU A 218 1.95 0.14 3.70
N GLN A 219 1.05 0.15 4.68
CA GLN A 219 -0.31 0.65 4.54
C GLN A 219 -0.40 2.18 4.73
N CYS A 220 0.27 2.71 5.75
CA CYS A 220 0.15 4.10 6.22
C CYS A 220 1.40 4.94 5.92
N GLY A 221 2.51 4.31 5.50
CA GLY A 221 3.80 4.98 5.28
C GLY A 221 4.61 5.20 6.56
N ARG A 222 4.04 4.92 7.74
CA ARG A 222 4.63 5.14 9.06
C ARG A 222 4.11 4.09 10.05
N SER A 223 4.78 3.93 11.19
CA SER A 223 4.34 3.07 12.29
C SER A 223 3.82 3.93 13.44
N PHE A 224 2.60 3.65 13.89
CA PHE A 224 1.96 4.39 14.97
C PHE A 224 2.68 4.19 16.31
N GLU A 225 3.14 2.96 16.58
CA GLU A 225 3.93 2.63 17.78
C GLU A 225 5.23 3.46 17.85
N VAL A 226 5.87 3.68 16.71
CA VAL A 226 7.08 4.51 16.63
C VAL A 226 6.75 5.99 16.85
N GLU A 227 5.65 6.49 16.29
CA GLU A 227 5.24 7.89 16.50
C GLU A 227 4.87 8.19 17.96
N GLU A 228 4.17 7.25 18.62
CA GLU A 228 3.86 7.33 20.04
C GLU A 228 5.14 7.36 20.89
N LEU A 229 6.07 6.45 20.60
CA LEU A 229 7.34 6.35 21.29
C LEU A 229 8.23 7.59 21.09
N LEU A 230 8.24 8.18 19.90
CA LEU A 230 8.97 9.43 19.64
C LEU A 230 8.38 10.62 20.42
N SER A 231 7.10 10.54 20.79
CA SER A 231 6.41 11.56 21.58
C SER A 231 6.54 11.33 23.10
N ASP A 232 7.03 10.17 23.51
CA ASP A 232 7.21 9.81 24.92
C ASP A 232 8.36 10.59 25.58
N GLU A 233 8.05 11.24 26.71
CA GLU A 233 9.00 12.08 27.44
C GLU A 233 10.18 11.25 27.99
N ARG A 234 9.92 10.02 28.45
CA ARG A 234 10.97 9.13 28.95
C ARG A 234 11.93 8.76 27.83
N TYR A 235 11.42 8.34 26.67
CA TYR A 235 12.26 8.03 25.51
C TYR A 235 13.12 9.24 25.07
N GLN A 236 12.51 10.43 24.96
CA GLN A 236 13.24 11.65 24.60
C GLN A 236 14.34 11.99 25.61
N THR A 237 14.05 11.91 26.91
CA THR A 237 15.00 12.20 27.98
C THR A 237 16.16 11.20 27.99
N PHE A 238 15.86 9.90 27.85
CA PHE A 238 16.88 8.86 27.77
C PHE A 238 17.76 9.03 26.53
N LYS A 239 17.18 9.36 25.38
CA LYS A 239 17.92 9.64 24.14
C LYS A 239 18.84 10.85 24.31
N LEU A 240 18.38 11.90 25.01
CA LEU A 240 19.21 13.06 25.34
C LEU A 240 20.37 12.67 26.27
N PHE A 241 20.11 11.97 27.37
CA PHE A 241 21.16 11.58 28.32
C PHE A 241 22.19 10.62 27.74
N THR A 242 21.75 9.62 26.98
CA THR A 242 22.65 8.65 26.33
C THR A 242 23.45 9.22 25.16
N SER A 243 23.12 10.43 24.69
CA SER A 243 23.94 11.16 23.72
C SER A 243 25.24 11.71 24.33
N VAL A 244 25.32 11.85 25.66
CA VAL A 244 26.52 12.32 26.36
C VAL A 244 27.54 11.20 26.48
N PHE A 245 28.77 11.48 26.08
CA PHE A 245 29.86 10.51 26.19
C PHE A 245 30.05 10.02 27.63
N GLY A 246 30.05 8.70 27.83
CA GLY A 246 30.18 8.06 29.14
C GLY A 246 28.86 7.81 29.87
N VAL A 247 27.72 8.25 29.34
CA VAL A 247 26.39 8.03 29.93
C VAL A 247 25.69 6.86 29.22
N GLY A 248 25.62 5.71 29.88
CA GLY A 248 24.84 4.56 29.41
C GLY A 248 23.39 4.56 29.93
N PRO A 249 22.56 3.59 29.49
CA PRO A 249 21.15 3.49 29.89
C PRO A 249 20.92 3.46 31.42
N LYS A 250 21.79 2.76 32.16
CA LYS A 250 21.72 2.70 33.64
C LYS A 250 21.97 4.06 34.30
N THR A 251 22.89 4.84 33.76
CA THR A 251 23.20 6.19 34.28
C THR A 251 22.07 7.15 33.92
N ALA A 252 21.57 7.08 32.68
CA ALA A 252 20.41 7.86 32.23
C ALA A 252 19.18 7.58 33.09
N GLU A 253 18.90 6.30 33.40
CA GLU A 253 17.80 5.91 34.28
C GLU A 253 17.96 6.50 35.69
N LYS A 254 19.17 6.46 36.25
CA LYS A 254 19.46 7.08 37.55
C LYS A 254 19.20 8.58 37.56
N TRP A 255 19.51 9.29 36.46
CA TRP A 255 19.25 10.72 36.34
C TRP A 255 17.76 11.02 36.17
N PHE A 256 17.07 10.24 35.34
CA PHE A 256 15.64 10.34 35.12
C PHE A 256 14.85 10.10 36.42
N CYS A 257 15.18 9.05 37.19
CA CYS A 257 14.56 8.79 38.49
C CYS A 257 14.84 9.88 39.54
N ARG A 258 15.84 10.74 39.33
CA ARG A 258 16.12 11.92 40.16
C ARG A 258 15.37 13.17 39.69
N GLY A 259 14.54 13.06 38.66
CA GLY A 259 13.75 14.16 38.09
C GLY A 259 14.54 15.05 37.13
N ALA A 260 15.72 14.64 36.66
CA ALA A 260 16.43 15.36 35.62
C ALA A 260 15.76 15.09 34.26
N ALA A 261 15.48 16.15 33.51
CA ALA A 261 14.88 16.08 32.17
C ALA A 261 15.72 16.78 31.08
N LEU A 262 16.74 17.56 31.47
CA LEU A 262 17.55 18.40 30.57
C LEU A 262 19.04 18.28 30.91
N ILE A 263 19.90 18.55 29.92
CA ILE A 263 21.33 18.77 30.10
C ILE A 263 21.54 20.29 30.13
N GLN A 264 22.10 20.81 31.21
CA GLN A 264 22.43 22.23 31.37
C GLN A 264 23.92 22.50 31.14
#